data_AF-A0A7X7TKD9-F1
#
_entry.id   AF-A0A7X7TKD9-F1
#
_cell.length_a   1.000
_cell.length_b   1.000
_cell.length_c   1.000
_cell.angle_alpha   90.00
_cell.angle_beta   90.00
_cell.angle_gamma   90.00
#
_symmetry.space_group_name_H-M   'P 1'
#
loop_
_entity.id
_entity.type
_entity.pdbx_description
1 polymer ?
#
loop_
_entity_poly.entity_id
_entity_poly.type
_entity_poly.pdbx_seq_one_letter_code
_entity_poly.pdbx_strand_id
1 'polypeptide(L)'
;MKKAGSAVSYLIAFVIIIMINFLLPRAMPGDPLMAIYGEEALIAMTPELQAELTQRFSLDEPLGAQFVSYIKALLHGDMGYSYYYKAPVFDVIAASLPWTLLLVGLAVLISSLL
;
A
#
# COMPACT_ATOMS: atom_id res chain seq x y z
N MET A 1 18.68 -22.67 -20.49
CA MET A 1 17.88 -21.66 -21.22
C MET A 1 16.45 -21.64 -20.68
N LYS A 2 16.15 -20.87 -19.61
CA LYS A 2 14.79 -20.69 -19.04
C LYS A 2 14.51 -19.25 -18.58
N LYS A 3 15.31 -18.27 -19.02
CA LYS A 3 15.32 -16.91 -18.42
C LYS A 3 14.22 -15.97 -18.95
N ALA A 4 13.75 -16.14 -20.18
CA ALA A 4 12.76 -15.23 -20.78
C ALA A 4 11.36 -15.32 -20.14
N GLY A 5 10.94 -16.50 -19.66
CA GLY A 5 9.67 -16.66 -18.94
C GLY A 5 9.68 -16.00 -17.56
N SER A 6 10.84 -15.91 -16.91
CA SER A 6 10.95 -15.43 -15.53
C SER A 6 10.63 -13.94 -15.38
N ALA A 7 11.12 -13.09 -16.30
CA ALA A 7 10.90 -11.65 -16.22
C ALA A 7 9.43 -11.28 -16.45
N VAL A 8 8.78 -11.95 -17.40
CA VAL A 8 7.34 -11.79 -17.66
C VAL A 8 6.53 -12.25 -16.44
N SER A 9 6.88 -13.39 -15.83
CA SER A 9 6.24 -13.84 -14.60
C SER A 9 6.38 -12.85 -13.45
N TYR A 10 7.57 -12.24 -13.26
CA TYR A 10 7.76 -11.22 -12.22
C TYR A 10 6.97 -9.95 -12.50
N LEU A 11 6.90 -9.51 -13.75
CA LEU A 11 6.08 -8.36 -14.13
C LEU A 11 4.60 -8.62 -13.87
N ILE A 12 4.10 -9.80 -14.23
CA ILE A 12 2.71 -10.21 -13.96
C ILE A 12 2.46 -10.23 -12.45
N ALA A 13 3.36 -10.85 -11.67
CA ALA A 13 3.23 -10.89 -10.22
C ALA A 13 3.20 -9.48 -9.60
N PHE A 14 4.06 -8.57 -10.08
CA PHE A 14 4.11 -7.19 -9.62
C PHE A 14 2.79 -6.45 -9.91
N VAL A 15 2.26 -6.57 -11.13
CA VAL A 15 0.96 -5.98 -11.49
C VAL A 15 -0.17 -6.54 -10.61
N ILE A 16 -0.18 -7.86 -10.38
CA ILE A 16 -1.18 -8.49 -9.51
C ILE A 16 -1.07 -7.94 -8.07
N ILE A 17 0.14 -7.83 -7.53
CA ILE A 17 0.36 -7.30 -6.17
C ILE A 17 -0.14 -5.86 -6.06
N ILE A 18 0.15 -5.01 -7.04
CA ILE A 18 -0.35 -3.63 -7.10
C ILE A 18 -1.88 -3.61 -7.14
N MET A 19 -2.49 -4.42 -8.01
CA MET A 19 -3.94 -4.52 -8.12
C MET A 19 -4.59 -4.98 -6.82
N ILE A 20 -4.02 -5.99 -6.16
CA ILE A 20 -4.52 -6.48 -4.87
C ILE A 20 -4.38 -5.41 -3.79
N ASN A 21 -3.24 -4.71 -3.70
CA ASN A 21 -3.06 -3.63 -2.71
C ASN A 21 -4.08 -2.50 -2.91
N PHE A 22 -4.45 -2.21 -4.16
CA PHE A 22 -5.45 -1.19 -4.45
C PHE A 22 -6.88 -1.66 -4.17
N LEU A 23 -7.24 -2.87 -4.63
CA LEU A 23 -8.61 -3.38 -4.59
C LEU A 23 -9.00 -3.96 -3.24
N LEU A 24 -8.08 -4.65 -2.55
CA LEU A 24 -8.41 -5.37 -1.32
C LEU A 24 -8.98 -4.45 -0.23
N PRO A 25 -8.38 -3.28 0.08
CA PRO A 25 -8.94 -2.35 1.06
C PRO A 25 -10.30 -1.77 0.63
N ARG A 26 -10.51 -1.59 -0.69
CA ARG A 26 -11.77 -1.05 -1.26
C ARG A 26 -12.89 -2.09 -1.36
N ALA A 27 -12.53 -3.37 -1.34
CA ALA A 27 -13.47 -4.48 -1.32
C ALA A 27 -13.89 -4.86 0.09
N MET A 28 -13.19 -4.36 1.12
CA MET A 28 -13.61 -4.55 2.51
C MET A 28 -14.95 -3.86 2.75
N PRO A 29 -15.92 -4.52 3.41
CA PRO A 29 -17.21 -3.92 3.71
C PRO A 29 -17.03 -2.78 4.74
N GLY A 30 -17.71 -1.67 4.51
CA GLY A 30 -17.68 -0.48 5.38
C GLY A 30 -17.16 0.77 4.68
N ASP A 31 -17.20 1.90 5.38
CA ASP A 31 -16.61 3.16 4.92
C ASP A 31 -15.08 3.14 5.20
N PRO A 32 -14.21 3.42 4.22
CA PRO A 32 -12.77 3.53 4.44
C PRO A 32 -12.38 4.50 5.57
N LEU A 33 -13.11 5.60 5.73
CA LEU A 33 -12.88 6.53 6.84
C LEU A 33 -13.25 5.88 8.18
N MET A 34 -14.26 5.01 8.20
CA MET A 34 -14.68 4.29 9.41
C MET A 34 -13.65 3.24 9.80
N ALA A 35 -13.03 2.59 8.82
CA ALA A 35 -11.94 1.65 9.07
C ALA A 35 -10.69 2.34 9.61
N ILE A 36 -10.43 3.60 9.23
CA ILE A 36 -9.24 4.36 9.63
C ILE A 36 -9.42 5.05 10.98
N TYR A 37 -10.55 5.73 11.17
CA TYR A 37 -10.79 6.60 12.32
C TYR A 37 -11.69 5.96 13.39
N GLY A 38 -12.46 4.93 13.03
CA GLY A 38 -13.49 4.33 13.86
C GLY A 38 -14.84 5.05 13.73
N GLU A 39 -15.91 4.31 14.04
CA GLU A 39 -17.30 4.79 13.93
C GLU A 39 -17.56 6.00 14.85
N GLU A 40 -17.12 5.92 16.10
CA GLU A 40 -17.31 6.99 17.10
C GLU A 40 -16.63 8.29 16.67
N ALA A 41 -15.41 8.20 16.11
CA ALA A 41 -14.67 9.36 15.64
C ALA A 41 -15.33 9.99 14.41
N LEU A 42 -15.85 9.18 13.49
CA LEU A 42 -16.56 9.70 12.31
C LEU A 42 -17.84 10.43 12.68
N ILE A 43 -18.65 9.87 13.58
CA ILE A 43 -19.89 10.50 14.02
C ILE A 43 -19.60 11.85 14.71
N ALA A 44 -18.47 11.93 15.42
CA ALA A 44 -18.02 13.17 16.07
C ALA A 44 -17.32 14.17 15.12
N MET A 45 -16.91 13.76 13.90
CA MET A 45 -16.29 14.64 12.92
C MET A 45 -17.31 15.57 12.28
N THR A 46 -16.93 16.83 12.05
CA THR A 46 -17.77 17.77 11.33
C THR A 46 -17.97 17.33 9.87
N PRO A 47 -19.13 17.63 9.25
CA PRO A 47 -19.37 17.28 7.85
C PRO A 47 -18.32 17.84 6.89
N GLU A 48 -17.77 19.02 7.20
CA GLU A 48 -16.72 19.66 6.41
C GLU A 48 -15.42 18.85 6.43
N LEU A 49 -15.02 18.35 7.60
CA LEU A 49 -13.83 17.52 7.75
C LEU A 49 -13.99 16.17 7.06
N GLN A 50 -15.18 15.56 7.15
CA GLN A 50 -15.47 14.31 6.43
C GLN A 50 -15.38 14.51 4.91
N ALA A 51 -15.92 15.61 4.38
CA ALA A 51 -15.84 15.95 2.96
C ALA A 51 -14.39 16.19 2.51
N GLU A 52 -13.60 16.91 3.32
CA GLU A 52 -12.17 17.13 3.07
C GLU A 52 -11.41 15.80 3.02
N LEU A 53 -11.62 14.90 3.98
CA LEU A 53 -10.97 13.59 4.01
C LEU A 53 -11.41 12.70 2.84
N THR A 54 -12.69 12.71 2.49
CA THR A 54 -13.23 11.99 1.33
C THR A 54 -12.52 12.42 0.05
N GLN A 55 -12.41 13.73 -0.16
CA GLN A 55 -11.72 14.30 -1.33
C GLN A 55 -10.21 14.01 -1.30
N ARG A 56 -9.59 14.11 -0.12
CA ARG A 56 -8.15 13.84 0.06
C ARG A 56 -7.79 12.39 -0.26
N PHE A 57 -8.69 11.45 0.00
CA PHE A 57 -8.53 10.04 -0.37
C PHE A 57 -9.12 9.69 -1.74
N SER A 58 -9.64 10.69 -2.46
CA SER A 58 -10.31 10.53 -3.76
C SER A 58 -11.47 9.52 -3.71
N LEU A 59 -12.12 9.36 -2.56
CA LEU A 59 -13.19 8.39 -2.37
C LEU A 59 -14.47 8.78 -3.12
N ASP A 60 -14.57 10.04 -3.52
CA ASP A 60 -15.62 10.62 -4.36
C ASP A 60 -15.40 10.39 -5.87
N GLU A 61 -14.20 9.94 -6.28
CA GLU A 61 -13.87 9.72 -7.68
C GLU A 61 -14.23 8.29 -8.15
N PRO A 62 -14.47 8.09 -9.46
CA PRO A 62 -14.60 6.74 -10.04
C PRO A 62 -13.34 5.89 -9.76
N LEU A 63 -13.52 4.59 -9.54
CA LEU A 63 -12.42 3.66 -9.21
C LEU A 63 -11.21 3.73 -10.17
N GLY A 64 -11.46 3.97 -11.46
CA GLY A 64 -10.39 4.13 -12.44
C GLY A 64 -9.52 5.37 -12.19
N ALA A 65 -10.12 6.50 -11.82
CA ALA A 65 -9.40 7.72 -11.49
C ALA A 65 -8.60 7.56 -10.19
N GLN A 66 -9.20 6.94 -9.17
CA GLN A 66 -8.50 6.56 -7.94
C GLN A 66 -7.27 5.69 -8.21
N PHE A 67 -7.38 4.72 -9.11
CA PHE A 67 -6.26 3.84 -9.46
C PHE A 67 -5.15 4.60 -10.16
N VAL A 68 -5.48 5.48 -11.13
CA VAL A 68 -4.49 6.31 -11.83
C VAL A 68 -3.75 7.23 -10.85
N SER A 69 -4.48 7.89 -9.94
CA SER A 69 -3.89 8.73 -8.89
C SER A 69 -2.98 7.92 -7.96
N TYR A 70 -3.40 6.73 -7.55
CA TYR A 70 -2.59 5.79 -6.74
C TYR A 70 -1.28 5.40 -7.44
N ILE A 71 -1.34 5.00 -8.71
CA ILE A 71 -0.14 4.63 -9.49
C ILE A 71 0.77 5.84 -9.65
N LYS A 72 0.22 7.03 -9.92
CA LYS A 72 1.01 8.25 -10.06
C LYS A 72 1.76 8.57 -8.76
N ALA A 73 1.11 8.49 -7.61
CA ALA A 73 1.74 8.69 -6.31
C ALA A 73 2.89 7.69 -6.09
N LEU A 74 2.63 6.40 -6.32
CA LEU A 74 3.62 5.34 -6.15
C LEU A 74 4.87 5.55 -7.03
N LEU A 75 4.67 5.97 -8.29
CA LEU A 75 5.77 6.27 -9.22
C LEU A 75 6.59 7.50 -8.80
N HIS A 76 6.02 8.43 -8.02
CA HIS A 76 6.74 9.57 -7.45
C HIS A 76 7.38 9.24 -6.09
N GLY A 77 7.30 7.99 -5.65
CA GLY A 77 7.82 7.55 -4.35
C GLY A 77 6.90 7.87 -3.17
N ASP A 78 5.69 8.37 -3.42
CA ASP A 78 4.69 8.56 -2.39
C ASP A 78 3.92 7.25 -2.16
N MET A 79 4.31 6.56 -1.09
CA MET A 79 3.66 5.32 -0.65
C MET A 79 2.48 5.58 0.30
N GLY A 80 2.20 6.84 0.62
CA GLY A 80 1.15 7.26 1.55
C GLY A 80 1.52 7.14 3.03
N TYR A 81 0.49 7.18 3.86
CA TYR A 81 0.59 7.21 5.32
C TYR A 81 0.05 5.92 5.93
N SER A 82 0.78 5.35 6.89
CA SER A 82 0.32 4.22 7.67
C SER A 82 -0.52 4.71 8.85
N TYR A 83 -1.83 4.44 8.82
CA TYR A 83 -2.72 4.78 9.93
C TYR A 83 -2.46 3.94 11.18
N TYR A 84 -1.96 2.71 11.00
CA TYR A 84 -1.61 1.83 12.11
C TYR A 84 -0.35 2.32 12.85
N TYR A 85 0.74 2.58 12.11
CA TYR A 85 2.01 3.02 12.69
C TYR A 85 2.08 4.53 12.91
N LYS A 86 1.09 5.29 12.43
CA LYS A 86 1.03 6.76 12.50
C LYS A 86 2.29 7.43 11.91
N ALA A 87 2.78 6.91 10.80
CA ALA A 87 3.98 7.38 10.12
C ALA A 87 3.89 7.18 8.60
N PRO A 88 4.67 7.91 7.79
CA PRO A 88 4.82 7.63 6.36
C PRO A 88 5.20 6.16 6.13
N VAL A 89 4.59 5.52 5.13
CA VAL A 89 4.81 4.09 4.84
C VAL A 89 6.29 3.81 4.54
N PHE A 90 6.95 4.73 3.84
CA PHE A 90 8.36 4.62 3.52
C PHE A 90 9.23 4.51 4.78
N ASP A 91 8.96 5.31 5.81
CA ASP A 91 9.75 5.31 7.05
C ASP A 91 9.62 4.00 7.80
N VAL A 92 8.40 3.43 7.83
CA VAL A 92 8.14 2.12 8.45
C VAL A 92 8.92 1.00 7.73
N ILE A 93 8.93 1.03 6.40
CA ILE A 93 9.68 0.07 5.58
C ILE A 93 11.18 0.26 5.79
N ALA A 94 11.67 1.50 5.73
CA ALA A 94 13.07 1.84 5.89
C ALA A 94 13.62 1.43 7.25
N ALA A 95 12.83 1.59 8.32
CA ALA A 95 13.21 1.15 9.67
C ALA A 95 13.37 -0.38 9.77
N SER A 96 12.59 -1.14 9.00
CA SER A 96 12.59 -2.61 9.03
C SER A 96 13.60 -3.23 8.06
N LEU A 97 13.94 -2.53 6.98
CA LEU A 97 14.75 -3.04 5.87
C LEU A 97 16.13 -3.57 6.28
N PRO A 98 16.92 -2.92 7.17
CA PRO A 98 18.24 -3.42 7.56
C PRO A 98 18.19 -4.81 8.20
N TRP A 99 17.18 -5.06 9.04
CA TRP A 99 17.00 -6.33 9.72
C TRP A 99 16.58 -7.43 8.75
N THR A 100 15.66 -7.12 7.83
CA THR A 100 15.26 -8.06 6.77
C THR A 100 16.44 -8.44 5.88
N LEU A 101 17.23 -7.46 5.44
CA LEU A 101 18.41 -7.70 4.60
C LEU A 101 19.47 -8.50 5.33
N LEU A 102 19.68 -8.25 6.63
CA LEU A 102 20.61 -9.03 7.44
C LEU A 102 20.17 -10.49 7.51
N LEU A 103 18.91 -10.76 7.87
CA LEU A 103 18.41 -12.12 8.03
C LEU A 103 18.37 -12.89 6.70
N VAL A 104 17.77 -12.29 5.67
CA VAL A 104 17.68 -12.90 4.33
C VAL A 104 19.08 -13.08 3.73
N GLY A 105 19.95 -12.08 3.88
CA GLY A 105 21.33 -12.14 3.39
C GLY A 105 22.09 -13.30 4.02
N LEU A 106 22.06 -13.44 5.35
CA LEU A 106 22.70 -14.57 6.03
C LEU A 106 22.10 -15.91 5.63
N ALA A 107 20.77 -16.01 5.53
CA ALA A 107 20.10 -17.24 5.11
C ALA A 107 20.52 -17.68 3.70
N VAL A 108 20.54 -16.74 2.74
CA VAL A 108 20.96 -17.00 1.36
C VAL A 108 22.44 -17.38 1.30
N LEU A 109 23.31 -16.69 2.05
CA LEU A 109 24.74 -17.01 2.12
C LEU A 109 24.97 -18.42 2.66
N ILE A 110 24.38 -18.76 3.81
CA ILE A 110 24.51 -20.09 4.41
C ILE A 110 23.95 -21.16 3.46
N SER A 111 22.76 -20.94 2.90
CA SER A 111 22.11 -21.90 1.98
C SER A 111 22.89 -22.10 0.68
N SER A 112 23.69 -21.12 0.25
CA SER A 112 24.49 -21.25 -0.98
C SER A 112 25.85 -21.89 -0.74
N LEU A 113 26.31 -21.92 0.52
CA LEU A 113 27.59 -22.50 0.93
C LEU A 113 27.47 -23.96 1.39
N LEU A 114 26.29 -24.37 1.86
CA LEU A 114 25.93 -25.77 2.15
C LEU A 114 25.56 -26.52 0.88
#